data_AF-A0A3L7AIM7-F1
#
_entry.id   AF-A0A3L7AIM7-F1
#
_cell.length_a   1.000
_cell.length_b   1.000
_cell.length_c   1.000
_cell.angle_alpha   90.00
_cell.angle_beta   90.00
_cell.angle_gamma   90.00
#
_symmetry.space_group_name_H-M   'P 1'
#
loop_
_entity.id
_entity.type
_entity.pdbx_description
1 polymer ?
#
loop_
_entity_poly.entity_id
_entity_poly.type
_entity_poly.pdbx_seq_one_letter_code
_entity_poly.pdbx_strand_id
1 'polypeptide(L)' 'MLVAFSVSPSGSDNADASVHDAVAAAVKIVRDSGLPNHTDSMFTTIEGVDQRFGHPVHSSLF' A
#
# COMPACT_ATOMS: atom_id res chain seq x y z
N MET A 1 0.03 11.26 7.72
CA MET A 1 -1.18 11.50 6.89
C MET A 1 -1.80 10.16 6.55
N LEU A 2 -3.14 10.01 6.54
CA LEU A 2 -3.81 8.72 6.27
C LEU A 2 -4.46 8.72 4.87
N VAL A 3 -4.18 7.67 4.08
CA VAL A 3 -4.77 7.45 2.74
C VAL A 3 -5.38 6.06 2.67
N ALA A 4 -6.57 5.93 2.09
CA ALA A 4 -7.22 4.66 1.78
C ALA A 4 -7.43 4.55 0.27
N PHE A 5 -7.13 3.40 -0.32
CA PHE A 5 -7.31 3.16 -1.74
C PHE A 5 -7.76 1.71 -2.02
N SER A 6 -8.34 1.50 -3.19
CA SER A 6 -8.72 0.18 -3.70
C SER A 6 -8.19 0.03 -5.12
N VAL A 7 -7.83 -1.19 -5.51
CA VAL A 7 -7.24 -1.49 -6.82
C VAL A 7 -8.17 -2.45 -7.55
N SER A 8 -8.65 -2.01 -8.72
CA SER A 8 -9.49 -2.81 -9.61
C SER A 8 -8.78 -2.94 -10.96
N PRO A 9 -7.97 -4.00 -11.15
CA PRO A 9 -7.31 -4.25 -12.43
C PRO A 9 -8.34 -4.45 -13.54
N SER A 10 -8.08 -3.85 -14.70
CA SER A 10 -8.85 -4.06 -15.93
C SER A 10 -7.93 -4.61 -17.02
N GLY A 11 -8.45 -5.49 -17.89
CA GLY A 11 -7.71 -5.99 -19.04
C GLY A 11 -7.14 -7.40 -18.93
N SER A 12 -7.76 -8.30 -18.16
CA SER A 12 -7.52 -9.72 -18.41
C SER A 12 -8.19 -10.12 -19.73
N ASP A 13 -7.43 -10.77 -20.63
CA ASP A 13 -7.97 -11.29 -21.90
C ASP A 13 -9.07 -12.35 -21.68
N ASN A 14 -9.24 -12.81 -20.44
CA ASN A 14 -10.27 -13.74 -20.01
C ASN A 14 -11.18 -13.05 -18.99
N ALA A 15 -12.49 -12.98 -19.28
CA ALA A 15 -13.49 -12.37 -18.39
C ALA A 15 -13.63 -13.10 -17.04
N ASP A 16 -13.26 -14.38 -17.00
CA ASP A 16 -13.32 -15.22 -15.80
C ASP A 16 -11.98 -15.28 -15.03
N ALA A 17 -10.96 -14.52 -15.47
CA ALA A 17 -9.67 -14.51 -14.78
C ALA A 17 -9.77 -13.81 -13.42
N SER A 18 -9.31 -14.52 -12.38
CA SER A 18 -9.21 -13.95 -11.04
C SER A 18 -8.12 -12.87 -10.98
N VAL A 19 -8.44 -11.70 -10.45
CA VAL A 19 -7.52 -10.54 -10.30
C VAL A 19 -6.62 -10.61 -9.07
N HIS A 20 -6.70 -11.71 -8.31
CA HIS A 20 -6.00 -11.88 -7.03
C HIS A 20 -4.48 -11.66 -7.11
N ASP A 21 -3.81 -12.13 -8.16
CA ASP A 21 -2.36 -11.96 -8.31
C ASP A 21 -1.96 -10.48 -8.44
N ALA A 22 -2.71 -9.71 -9.24
CA ALA A 22 -2.47 -8.29 -9.42
C ALA A 22 -2.73 -7.50 -8.13
N VAL A 23 -3.80 -7.85 -7.41
CA VAL A 23 -4.11 -7.25 -6.11
C VAL A 23 -3.02 -7.60 -5.07
N ALA A 24 -2.57 -8.86 -5.03
CA ALA A 24 -1.51 -9.31 -4.13
C ALA A 24 -0.18 -8.59 -4.39
N ALA A 25 0.16 -8.35 -5.66
CA ALA A 25 1.34 -7.56 -6.03
C ALA A 25 1.25 -6.11 -5.52
N ALA A 26 0.09 -5.45 -5.68
CA ALA A 26 -0.11 -4.10 -5.16
C ALA A 26 0.01 -4.03 -3.63
N VAL A 27 -0.59 -4.99 -2.92
CA VAL A 27 -0.49 -5.10 -1.45
C VAL A 27 0.96 -5.36 -1.01
N LYS A 28 1.72 -6.16 -1.76
CA LYS A 28 3.14 -6.39 -1.48
C LYS A 28 3.94 -5.08 -1.52
N ILE A 29 3.71 -4.22 -2.50
CA ILE A 29 4.38 -2.91 -2.60
C ILE A 29 4.11 -2.06 -1.35
N VAL A 30 2.86 -2.04 -0.86
CA VAL A 30 2.50 -1.32 0.37
C VAL A 30 3.24 -1.88 1.58
N ARG A 31 3.30 -3.21 1.74
CA ARG A 31 3.99 -3.85 2.86
C ARG A 31 5.49 -3.59 2.83
N ASP A 32 6.09 -3.65 1.64
CA ASP A 32 7.52 -3.41 1.43
C ASP A 32 7.90 -1.93 1.68
N SER A 33 6.93 -1.00 1.77
CA SER A 33 7.18 0.40 2.08
C SER A 33 7.66 0.67 3.52
N GLY A 34 7.42 -0.28 4.44
CA GLY A 34 7.72 -0.12 5.87
C GLY A 34 6.81 0.87 6.62
N LEU A 35 5.83 1.47 5.95
CA LEU A 35 4.85 2.36 6.58
C LEU A 35 3.76 1.57 7.31
N PRO A 36 3.17 2.10 8.40
CA PRO A 36 1.97 1.52 8.99
C PRO A 36 0.87 1.41 7.94
N ASN A 37 0.33 0.20 7.80
CA ASN A 37 -0.67 -0.12 6.78
C ASN A 37 -1.63 -1.19 7.28
N HIS A 38 -2.83 -1.21 6.71
CA HIS A 38 -3.84 -2.24 6.95
C HIS A 38 -4.60 -2.53 5.65
N THR A 39 -4.76 -3.80 5.30
CA THR A 39 -5.54 -4.24 4.13
C THR A 39 -6.72 -5.08 4.60
N ASP A 40 -7.93 -4.71 4.17
CA ASP A 40 -9.15 -5.48 4.36
C ASP A 40 -9.78 -5.87 3.01
N SER A 41 -11.02 -6.36 3.04
CA SER A 41 -11.73 -6.85 1.86
C SER A 41 -12.12 -5.75 0.86
N MET A 42 -12.16 -4.49 1.27
CA MET A 42 -12.56 -3.35 0.44
C MET A 42 -11.39 -2.43 0.10
N PHE A 43 -10.48 -2.21 1.04
CA PHE A 43 -9.45 -1.18 0.94
C PHE A 43 -8.08 -1.62 1.48
N THR A 44 -7.07 -0.87 1.06
CA THR A 44 -5.78 -0.78 1.74
C THR A 44 -5.60 0.65 2.27
N THR A 45 -5.30 0.77 3.56
CA THR A 45 -4.94 2.02 4.21
C THR A 45 -3.43 2.09 4.42
N ILE A 46 -2.86 3.27 4.25
CA ILE A 46 -1.44 3.55 4.48
C ILE A 46 -1.26 4.89 5.18
N GLU A 47 -0.40 4.90 6.19
CA GLU A 47 0.00 6.12 6.89
C GLU A 47 1.29 6.67 6.29
N GLY A 48 1.17 7.76 5.54
CA GLY A 48 2.32 8.50 5.01
C GLY A 48 3.03 9.31 6.09
N VAL A 49 4.35 9.45 5.93
CA VAL A 49 5.16 10.39 6.72
C VAL A 49 4.61 11.80 6.59
N ASP A 50 4.63 12.57 7.69
CA ASP A 50 4.31 13.99 7.59
C ASP A 50 5.44 14.68 6.82
N GLN A 51 5.13 15.12 5.60
CA GLN A 51 6.09 15.79 4.72
C GLN A 51 6.64 17.09 5.33
N ARG A 52 5.97 17.67 6.34
CA ARG A 52 6.45 18.85 7.08
C ARG A 52 7.61 18.54 8.03
N PHE A 53 7.77 17.28 8.42
CA PHE A 53 8.87 16.80 9.27
C PHE A 53 9.86 15.93 8.48
N GLY A 54 9.89 16.06 7.14
CA GLY A 54 10.62 15.21 6.19
C GLY A 54 12.16 15.27 6.20
N HIS A 55 12.79 15.46 7.36
CA HIS A 55 14.19 15.06 7.56
C HIS A 55 14.24 13.83 8.45
N PRO A 56 15.09 12.83 8.13
CA PRO A 56 15.21 11.64 8.95
C PRO A 56 15.76 12.06 10.31
N VAL A 57 14.92 12.01 11.35
CA VAL A 57 15.43 11.71 12.67
C VAL A 57 15.84 10.24 12.65
N HIS A 58 16.99 9.96 12.02
CA HIS A 58 17.81 8.87 12.51
C HIS A 58 18.07 9.22 13.97
N SER A 59 17.26 8.65 14.86
CA SER A 59 17.57 8.53 16.28
C SER A 59 18.78 7.61 16.38
N SER A 60 19.93 8.15 16.01
CA SER A 60 21.23 7.65 16.46
C SER A 60 21.39 8.22 17.86
N LEU A 61 20.85 7.50 18.84
CA LEU A 61 21.16 7.70 20.24
C LEU A 61 21.66 6.36 20.78
N PHE A 62 22.93 6.38 21.18
CA PHE A 62 23.76 5.30 21.75
C PHE A 62 24.39 4.29 20.79
#